data_AF-A0A3D0WD54-F1
#
_entry.id   AF-A0A3D0WD54-F1
#
_cell.length_a   1.000
_cell.length_b   1.000
_cell.length_c   1.000
_cell.angle_alpha   90.00
_cell.angle_beta   90.00
_cell.angle_gamma   90.00
#
_symmetry.space_group_name_H-M   'P 1'
#
loop_
_entity.id
_entity.type
_entity.pdbx_description
1 polymer ?
#
loop_
_entity_poly.entity_id
_entity_poly.type
_entity_poly.pdbx_seq_one_letter_code
_entity_poly.pdbx_strand_id
1 'polypeptide(L)'
;MRLVLPLLTLAILALAAVSLLAGPVWLSPATVAAALADPQPSLARLLIVEVRLPRLVLSLMVGAILGLAGAVLQGLLRNPLAEPGLLGASSGASLGAVIAIYYGFAASAGLATPIFALVGALVAVGIAFALSRTGGTLSLILAGVAVSTLASAGVSLALNLAPNPFAAYEIVTWLMGSLADRSWDHVTLAAPFIALGATLLAFTARGLDALTLGERQAESLGVDVSRLRPLALIGTAAGVGARLMLRVGGKVGPMSGDPLDLEVEVLACRADAAQAGLVPGSRDPLGAAVALRVQGVDVVLNSIRQQVFSPDCFTELGIALKSKRLAVVKSTQHFRAGFDPLAASTVYADTPGSLRINLGELPYRHLRRPLWPMDGD
;
A
#
# COMPACT_ATOMS: atom_id res chain seq x y z
N MET A 1 -0.46 22.34 -1.09
CA MET A 1 -1.34 21.84 -0.01
C MET A 1 -2.51 22.77 0.34
N ARG A 2 -2.32 24.09 0.52
CA ARG A 2 -3.35 25.03 1.02
C ARG A 2 -4.67 25.06 0.22
N LEU A 3 -4.64 24.77 -1.09
CA LEU A 3 -5.83 24.72 -1.95
C LEU A 3 -6.45 23.32 -2.10
N VAL A 4 -5.74 22.26 -1.71
CA VAL A 4 -6.19 20.88 -1.96
C VAL A 4 -7.34 20.50 -1.03
N LEU A 5 -7.19 20.78 0.27
CA LEU A 5 -8.23 20.55 1.28
C LEU A 5 -9.55 21.26 0.94
N PRO A 6 -9.59 22.58 0.69
CA PRO A 6 -10.85 23.25 0.37
C PRO A 6 -11.46 22.74 -0.95
N LEU A 7 -10.64 22.38 -1.94
CA LEU A 7 -11.13 21.80 -3.19
C LEU A 7 -11.77 20.41 -2.97
N LEU A 8 -11.15 19.55 -2.17
CA LEU A 8 -11.71 18.24 -1.81
C LEU A 8 -12.99 18.37 -0.98
N THR A 9 -13.02 19.30 -0.02
CA THR A 9 -14.24 19.57 0.75
C THR A 9 -15.37 20.05 -0.16
N LEU A 10 -15.08 20.97 -1.09
CA LEU A 10 -16.06 21.44 -2.07
C LEU A 10 -16.55 20.30 -2.97
N ALA A 11 -15.65 19.43 -3.42
CA ALA A 11 -16.01 18.26 -4.21
C ALA A 11 -16.93 17.29 -3.43
N ILE A 12 -16.63 17.03 -2.15
CA ILE A 12 -17.49 16.20 -1.28
C ILE A 12 -18.87 16.82 -1.12
N LEU A 13 -18.96 18.13 -0.86
CA LEU A 13 -20.24 18.84 -0.73
C LEU A 13 -21.05 18.81 -2.03
N ALA A 14 -20.39 19.02 -3.18
CA ALA A 14 -21.02 18.95 -4.49
C ALA A 14 -21.56 17.53 -4.78
N LEU A 15 -20.74 16.50 -4.55
CA LEU A 15 -21.15 15.10 -4.73
C LEU A 15 -22.26 14.69 -3.76
N ALA A 16 -22.22 15.18 -2.52
CA ALA A 16 -23.29 14.97 -1.54
C ALA A 16 -24.62 15.58 -2.02
N ALA A 17 -24.58 16.81 -2.55
CA ALA A 17 -25.75 17.46 -3.12
C ALA A 17 -26.29 16.66 -4.33
N VAL A 18 -25.43 16.25 -5.26
CA VAL A 18 -25.82 15.44 -6.43
C VAL A 18 -26.41 14.10 -6.00
N SER A 19 -25.86 13.45 -4.98
CA SER A 19 -26.36 12.19 -4.42
C SER A 19 -27.80 12.30 -3.92
N LEU A 20 -28.19 13.44 -3.34
CA LEU A 20 -29.56 13.69 -2.91
C LEU A 20 -30.54 13.89 -4.08
N LEU A 21 -30.06 14.31 -5.26
CA LEU A 21 -30.88 14.46 -6.47
C LEU A 21 -31.06 13.12 -7.21
N ALA A 22 -30.03 12.29 -7.21
CA ALA A 22 -29.95 11.03 -7.95
C ALA A 22 -30.68 9.85 -7.27
N GLY A 23 -31.31 8.99 -8.08
CA GLY A 23 -31.98 7.77 -7.62
C GLY A 23 -32.88 7.15 -8.70
N PRO A 24 -33.69 6.13 -8.39
CA PRO A 24 -34.66 5.56 -9.34
C PRO A 24 -35.64 6.60 -9.89
N VAL A 25 -35.95 7.62 -9.09
CA VAL A 25 -36.69 8.81 -9.50
C VAL A 25 -35.80 10.03 -9.26
N TRP A 26 -35.48 10.78 -10.31
CA TRP A 26 -34.69 12.00 -10.18
C TRP A 26 -35.53 13.11 -9.56
N LEU A 27 -34.98 13.81 -8.56
CA LEU A 27 -35.65 14.93 -7.89
C LEU A 27 -34.98 16.24 -8.29
N SER A 28 -35.79 17.27 -8.55
CA SER A 28 -35.27 18.61 -8.84
C SER A 28 -34.67 19.24 -7.58
N PRO A 29 -33.67 20.13 -7.69
CA PRO A 29 -33.10 20.83 -6.53
C PRO A 29 -34.15 21.57 -5.68
N ALA A 30 -35.15 22.18 -6.33
CA ALA A 30 -36.25 22.85 -5.65
C ALA A 30 -37.11 21.88 -4.83
N THR A 31 -37.38 20.69 -5.38
CA THR A 31 -38.12 19.63 -4.68
C THR A 31 -37.34 19.12 -3.46
N VAL A 32 -36.02 18.94 -3.59
CA VAL A 32 -35.17 18.51 -2.46
C VAL A 32 -35.12 19.58 -1.38
N ALA A 33 -34.91 20.85 -1.76
CA ALA A 33 -34.90 21.96 -0.81
C ALA A 33 -36.25 22.10 -0.07
N ALA A 34 -37.37 22.03 -0.80
CA ALA A 34 -38.70 22.06 -0.20
C ALA A 34 -38.95 20.88 0.74
N ALA A 35 -38.55 19.67 0.36
CA ALA A 35 -38.72 18.47 1.18
C ALA A 35 -37.88 18.49 2.48
N LEU A 36 -36.74 19.17 2.47
CA LEU A 36 -35.91 19.38 3.66
C LEU A 36 -36.45 20.49 4.57
N ALA A 37 -36.97 21.57 3.97
CA ALA A 37 -37.46 22.74 4.70
C ALA A 37 -38.87 22.57 5.26
N ASP A 38 -39.77 21.91 4.52
CA ASP A 38 -41.15 21.69 4.92
C ASP A 38 -41.27 20.38 5.73
N PRO A 39 -41.69 20.45 7.01
CA PRO A 39 -41.88 19.26 7.84
C PRO A 39 -43.09 18.41 7.43
N GLN A 40 -43.95 18.89 6.52
CA GLN A 40 -45.15 18.15 6.13
C GLN A 40 -44.82 16.82 5.45
N PRO A 41 -45.59 15.74 5.73
CA PRO A 41 -45.40 14.45 5.09
C PRO A 41 -45.60 14.55 3.58
N SER A 42 -44.56 14.21 2.81
CA SER A 42 -44.63 14.09 1.36
C SER A 42 -43.77 12.90 0.92
N LEU A 43 -44.10 12.31 -0.24
CA LEU A 43 -43.30 11.23 -0.82
C LEU A 43 -41.83 11.66 -1.04
N ALA A 44 -41.62 12.90 -1.47
CA ALA A 44 -40.28 13.47 -1.64
C ALA A 44 -39.52 13.53 -0.31
N ARG A 45 -40.18 13.98 0.77
CA ARG A 45 -39.58 14.02 2.12
C ARG A 45 -39.24 12.62 2.63
N LEU A 46 -40.14 11.64 2.48
CA LEU A 46 -39.86 10.25 2.86
C LEU A 46 -38.65 9.70 2.09
N LEU A 47 -38.60 9.88 0.77
CA LEU A 47 -37.45 9.43 -0.04
C LEU A 47 -36.14 10.10 0.39
N ILE A 48 -36.16 11.41 0.66
CA ILE A 48 -34.94 12.14 1.00
C ILE A 48 -34.49 11.82 2.43
N VAL A 49 -35.40 11.93 3.39
CA VAL A 49 -35.08 11.84 4.83
C VAL A 49 -34.91 10.41 5.30
N GLU A 50 -35.70 9.46 4.81
CA GLU A 50 -35.67 8.08 5.30
C GLU A 50 -34.81 7.14 4.44
N VAL A 51 -34.53 7.51 3.18
CA VAL A 51 -33.79 6.62 2.25
C VAL A 51 -32.46 7.22 1.81
N ARG A 52 -32.45 8.46 1.27
CA ARG A 52 -31.22 9.04 0.70
C ARG A 52 -30.26 9.60 1.74
N LEU A 53 -30.78 10.32 2.73
CA LEU A 53 -29.97 10.95 3.77
C LEU A 53 -29.22 9.94 4.65
N PRO A 54 -29.84 8.87 5.18
CA PRO A 54 -29.10 7.90 5.99
C PRO A 54 -28.00 7.22 5.19
N ARG A 55 -28.29 6.84 3.94
CA ARG A 55 -27.30 6.29 3.02
C ARG A 55 -26.15 7.27 2.77
N LEU A 56 -26.43 8.54 2.50
CA LEU A 56 -25.41 9.57 2.28
C LEU A 56 -24.53 9.75 3.52
N VAL A 57 -25.14 9.93 4.69
CA VAL A 57 -24.43 10.13 5.96
C VAL A 57 -23.55 8.92 6.26
N LEU A 58 -24.09 7.71 6.15
CA LEU A 58 -23.32 6.49 6.36
C LEU A 58 -22.17 6.36 5.36
N SER A 59 -22.38 6.71 4.08
CA SER A 59 -21.33 6.72 3.05
C SER A 59 -20.17 7.65 3.43
N LEU A 60 -20.49 8.86 3.90
CA LEU A 60 -19.49 9.83 4.35
C LEU A 60 -18.74 9.34 5.58
N MET A 61 -19.44 8.75 6.57
CA MET A 61 -18.83 8.22 7.78
C MET A 61 -17.89 7.05 7.47
N VAL A 62 -18.33 6.09 6.65
CA VAL A 62 -17.52 4.93 6.23
C VAL A 62 -16.32 5.38 5.40
N GLY A 63 -16.52 6.29 4.43
CA GLY A 63 -15.43 6.84 3.64
C GLY A 63 -14.40 7.59 4.49
N ALA A 64 -14.85 8.39 5.46
CA ALA A 64 -13.98 9.14 6.35
C ALA A 64 -13.13 8.23 7.24
N ILE A 65 -13.73 7.21 7.87
CA ILE A 65 -12.98 6.30 8.74
C ILE A 65 -12.01 5.41 7.96
N LEU A 66 -12.39 4.94 6.76
CA LEU A 66 -11.49 4.16 5.90
C LEU A 66 -10.33 5.03 5.39
N GLY A 67 -10.60 6.28 4.99
CA GLY A 67 -9.57 7.23 4.60
C GLY A 67 -8.62 7.56 5.76
N LEU A 68 -9.14 7.77 6.97
CA LEU A 68 -8.34 8.02 8.17
C LEU A 68 -7.51 6.80 8.57
N ALA A 69 -8.10 5.60 8.56
CA ALA A 69 -7.39 4.36 8.83
C ALA A 69 -6.27 4.15 7.80
N GLY A 70 -6.54 4.37 6.50
CA GLY A 70 -5.54 4.32 5.44
C GLY A 70 -4.42 5.33 5.65
N ALA A 71 -4.73 6.59 5.95
CA ALA A 71 -3.73 7.63 6.21
C ALA A 71 -2.85 7.32 7.43
N VAL A 72 -3.47 6.85 8.53
CA VAL A 72 -2.73 6.41 9.72
C VAL A 72 -1.83 5.24 9.34
N LEU A 73 -2.37 4.18 8.74
CA LEU A 73 -1.59 3.00 8.36
C LEU A 73 -0.47 3.32 7.37
N GLN A 74 -0.65 4.26 6.45
CA GLN A 74 0.39 4.68 5.51
C GLN A 74 1.47 5.51 6.18
N GLY A 75 1.10 6.50 7.01
CA GLY A 75 2.05 7.32 7.76
C GLY A 75 2.86 6.47 8.74
N LEU A 76 2.22 5.44 9.26
CA LEU A 76 2.77 4.48 10.16
C LEU A 76 3.66 3.44 9.49
N LEU A 77 3.16 2.82 8.40
CA LEU A 77 3.89 1.88 7.54
C LEU A 77 5.07 2.54 6.82
N ARG A 78 5.10 3.88 6.81
CA ARG A 78 5.90 4.69 5.89
C ARG A 78 5.85 4.12 4.47
N ASN A 79 4.71 3.57 4.10
CA ASN A 79 4.48 2.88 2.85
C ASN A 79 3.14 3.39 2.28
N PRO A 80 3.16 4.12 1.16
CA PRO A 80 1.93 4.62 0.53
C PRO A 80 1.03 3.51 -0.02
N LEU A 81 1.53 2.26 -0.12
CA LEU A 81 0.76 1.09 -0.55
C LEU A 81 0.04 0.37 0.60
N ALA A 82 0.22 0.85 1.84
CA ALA A 82 -0.45 0.33 3.01
C ALA A 82 -1.97 0.49 2.93
N GLU A 83 -2.71 -0.56 3.30
CA GLU A 83 -4.16 -0.52 3.43
C GLU A 83 -4.67 -1.21 4.73
N PRO A 84 -5.90 -0.86 5.20
CA PRO A 84 -6.50 -1.44 6.40
C PRO A 84 -6.71 -2.96 6.40
N GLY A 85 -6.75 -3.60 5.22
CA GLY A 85 -6.96 -5.05 5.08
C GLY A 85 -5.79 -5.92 5.53
N LEU A 86 -4.58 -5.37 5.64
CA LEU A 86 -3.33 -6.13 5.76
C LEU A 86 -3.19 -6.99 7.04
N LEU A 87 -3.96 -6.69 8.09
CA LEU A 87 -3.91 -7.43 9.36
C LEU A 87 -4.92 -8.57 9.46
N GLY A 88 -5.62 -8.88 8.37
CA GLY A 88 -6.66 -9.91 8.35
C GLY A 88 -7.99 -9.50 8.97
N ALA A 89 -8.14 -8.24 9.40
CA ALA A 89 -9.39 -7.73 9.97
C ALA A 89 -10.57 -7.85 8.99
N SER A 90 -10.38 -7.47 7.73
CA SER A 90 -11.43 -7.54 6.69
C SER A 90 -11.81 -8.99 6.36
N SER A 91 -10.83 -9.88 6.21
CA SER A 91 -11.06 -11.32 5.97
C SER A 91 -11.73 -12.00 7.17
N GLY A 92 -11.30 -11.66 8.39
CA GLY A 92 -11.91 -12.13 9.63
C GLY A 92 -13.35 -11.65 9.80
N ALA A 93 -13.62 -10.38 9.49
CA ALA A 93 -14.98 -9.84 9.48
C ALA A 93 -15.87 -10.56 8.48
N SER A 94 -15.32 -10.83 7.29
CA SER A 94 -16.00 -11.58 6.23
C SER A 94 -16.35 -12.99 6.69
N LEU A 95 -15.40 -13.74 7.25
CA LEU A 95 -15.67 -15.07 7.79
C LEU A 95 -16.70 -15.04 8.94
N GLY A 96 -16.59 -14.07 9.85
CA GLY A 96 -17.54 -13.89 10.95
C GLY A 96 -18.97 -13.68 10.44
N ALA A 97 -19.16 -12.75 9.51
CA ALA A 97 -20.47 -12.52 8.89
C ALA A 97 -21.00 -13.75 8.14
N VAL A 98 -20.12 -14.47 7.43
CA VAL A 98 -20.48 -15.72 6.76
C VAL A 98 -20.94 -16.79 7.74
N ILE A 99 -20.29 -16.91 8.91
CA ILE A 99 -20.76 -17.80 9.98
C ILE A 99 -22.15 -17.38 10.46
N ALA A 100 -22.41 -16.09 10.65
CA ALA A 100 -23.73 -15.61 11.07
C ALA A 100 -24.83 -15.93 10.04
N ILE A 101 -24.54 -15.76 8.74
CA ILE A 101 -25.48 -16.05 7.65
C ILE A 101 -25.68 -17.56 7.50
N TYR A 102 -24.58 -18.32 7.42
CA TYR A 102 -24.60 -19.77 7.17
C TYR A 102 -25.38 -20.55 8.23
N TYR A 103 -25.22 -20.19 9.51
CA TYR A 103 -25.95 -20.83 10.61
C TYR A 103 -27.32 -20.18 10.90
N GLY A 104 -27.76 -19.21 10.10
CA GLY A 104 -29.08 -18.59 10.23
C GLY A 104 -29.22 -17.58 11.38
N PHE A 105 -28.13 -17.20 12.06
CA PHE A 105 -28.17 -16.17 13.11
C PHE A 105 -28.60 -14.81 12.56
N ALA A 106 -28.30 -14.52 11.30
CA ALA A 106 -28.73 -13.31 10.60
C ALA A 106 -30.26 -13.13 10.60
N ALA A 107 -31.03 -14.22 10.53
CA ALA A 107 -32.49 -14.19 10.56
C ALA A 107 -33.07 -14.01 11.98
N SER A 108 -32.29 -14.31 13.02
CA SER A 108 -32.76 -14.26 14.42
C SER A 108 -32.63 -12.89 15.08
N ALA A 109 -31.66 -12.08 14.66
CA ALA A 109 -31.46 -10.73 15.15
C ALA A 109 -30.71 -9.89 14.10
N GLY A 110 -31.25 -8.70 13.77
CA GLY A 110 -30.65 -7.80 12.77
C GLY A 110 -29.22 -7.34 13.10
N LEU A 111 -28.79 -7.47 14.36
CA LEU A 111 -27.43 -7.15 14.81
C LEU A 111 -26.47 -8.35 14.80
N ALA A 112 -26.95 -9.57 14.55
CA ALA A 112 -26.10 -10.76 14.60
C ALA A 112 -24.96 -10.68 13.59
N THR A 113 -25.24 -10.33 12.33
CA THR A 113 -24.21 -10.27 11.28
C THR A 113 -23.14 -9.21 11.57
N PRO A 114 -23.46 -7.94 11.92
CA PRO A 114 -22.46 -6.96 12.34
C PRO A 114 -21.63 -7.39 13.56
N ILE A 115 -22.26 -8.02 14.57
CA ILE A 115 -21.55 -8.47 15.78
C ILE A 115 -20.56 -9.59 15.44
N PHE A 116 -20.98 -10.60 14.68
CA PHE A 116 -20.10 -11.68 14.27
C PHE A 116 -18.97 -11.18 13.36
N ALA A 117 -19.24 -10.21 12.48
CA ALA A 117 -18.21 -9.55 11.69
C ALA A 117 -17.20 -8.83 12.59
N LEU A 118 -17.65 -8.08 13.59
CA LEU A 118 -16.77 -7.41 14.55
C LEU A 118 -15.92 -8.41 15.33
N VAL A 119 -16.54 -9.46 15.88
CA VAL A 119 -15.84 -10.52 16.63
C VAL A 119 -14.84 -11.23 15.73
N GLY A 120 -15.23 -11.59 14.50
CA GLY A 120 -14.34 -12.22 13.52
C GLY A 120 -13.14 -11.34 13.18
N ALA A 121 -13.33 -10.04 13.02
CA ALA A 121 -12.24 -9.08 12.81
C ALA A 121 -11.29 -9.03 14.01
N LEU A 122 -11.83 -8.92 15.24
CA LEU A 122 -11.04 -8.86 16.47
C LEU A 122 -10.27 -10.15 16.72
N VAL A 123 -10.88 -11.31 16.46
CA VAL A 123 -10.23 -12.62 16.57
C VAL A 123 -9.12 -12.74 15.54
N ALA A 124 -9.36 -12.39 14.28
CA ALA A 124 -8.35 -12.43 13.24
C ALA A 124 -7.14 -11.55 13.57
N VAL A 125 -7.39 -10.30 13.98
CA VAL A 125 -6.34 -9.37 14.43
C VAL A 125 -5.62 -9.92 15.67
N GLY A 126 -6.37 -10.43 16.65
CA GLY A 126 -5.79 -11.02 17.87
C GLY A 126 -4.89 -12.22 17.59
N ILE A 127 -5.28 -13.10 16.66
CA ILE A 127 -4.45 -14.23 16.21
C ILE A 127 -3.21 -13.72 15.49
N ALA A 128 -3.35 -12.76 14.57
CA ALA A 128 -2.21 -12.18 13.86
C ALA A 128 -1.18 -11.59 14.84
N PHE A 129 -1.64 -10.84 15.85
CA PHE A 129 -0.78 -10.31 16.91
C PHE A 129 -0.17 -11.41 17.78
N ALA A 130 -0.93 -12.45 18.14
CA ALA A 130 -0.44 -13.55 18.97
C ALA A 130 0.69 -14.32 18.26
N LEU A 131 0.52 -14.58 16.95
CA LEU A 131 1.50 -15.27 16.10
C LEU A 131 2.74 -14.41 15.84
N SER A 132 2.61 -13.08 15.89
CA SER A 132 3.72 -12.15 15.67
C SER A 132 4.42 -11.68 16.95
N ARG A 133 4.06 -12.20 18.13
CA ARG A 133 4.54 -11.71 19.44
C ARG A 133 6.06 -11.63 19.58
N THR A 134 6.77 -12.57 18.96
CA THR A 134 8.24 -12.69 19.04
C THR A 134 8.95 -12.15 17.81
N GLY A 135 8.20 -11.62 16.82
CA GLY A 135 8.73 -11.17 15.54
C GLY A 135 8.48 -9.67 15.28
N GLY A 136 9.18 -9.13 14.29
CA GLY A 136 8.96 -7.76 13.80
C GLY A 136 7.74 -7.66 12.87
N THR A 137 7.60 -6.52 12.19
CA THR A 137 6.52 -6.23 11.24
C THR A 137 6.26 -7.33 10.21
N LEU A 138 7.32 -7.96 9.68
CA LEU A 138 7.20 -9.05 8.72
C LEU A 138 6.38 -10.22 9.28
N SER A 139 6.62 -10.60 10.54
CA SER A 139 5.88 -11.68 11.19
C SER A 139 4.41 -11.32 11.37
N LEU A 140 4.09 -10.05 11.62
CA LEU A 140 2.70 -9.58 11.70
C LEU A 140 2.02 -9.57 10.33
N ILE A 141 2.72 -9.16 9.26
CA ILE A 141 2.19 -9.20 7.89
C ILE A 141 1.98 -10.65 7.44
N LEU A 142 2.98 -11.52 7.63
CA LEU A 142 2.86 -12.94 7.28
C LEU A 142 1.77 -13.64 8.10
N ALA A 143 1.64 -13.29 9.39
CA ALA A 143 0.53 -13.77 10.21
C ALA A 143 -0.81 -13.22 9.71
N GLY A 144 -0.88 -11.94 9.32
CA GLY A 144 -2.06 -11.32 8.71
C GLY A 144 -2.47 -12.03 7.42
N VAL A 145 -1.52 -12.30 6.52
CA VAL A 145 -1.75 -13.06 5.28
C VAL A 145 -2.18 -14.50 5.57
N ALA A 146 -1.54 -15.17 6.53
CA ALA A 146 -1.94 -16.52 6.95
C ALA A 146 -3.36 -16.55 7.52
N VAL A 147 -3.72 -15.57 8.36
CA VAL A 147 -5.07 -15.43 8.92
C VAL A 147 -6.08 -15.09 7.83
N SER A 148 -5.74 -14.17 6.91
CA SER A 148 -6.59 -13.82 5.77
C SER A 148 -6.87 -15.00 4.86
N THR A 149 -5.82 -15.76 4.49
CA THR A 149 -5.95 -16.94 3.64
C THR A 149 -6.78 -18.03 4.31
N LEU A 150 -6.58 -18.27 5.61
CA LEU A 150 -7.42 -19.18 6.38
C LEU A 150 -8.88 -18.72 6.43
N ALA A 151 -9.11 -17.44 6.65
CA ALA A 151 -10.46 -16.87 6.69
C ALA A 151 -11.16 -16.98 5.32
N SER A 152 -10.46 -16.67 4.23
CA SER A 152 -10.94 -16.83 2.86
C SER A 152 -11.20 -18.30 2.50
N ALA A 153 -10.38 -19.23 2.99
CA ALA A 153 -10.64 -20.66 2.85
C ALA A 153 -11.92 -21.08 3.59
N GLY A 154 -12.16 -20.54 4.79
CA GLY A 154 -13.41 -20.75 5.53
C GLY A 154 -14.64 -20.21 4.81
N VAL A 155 -14.54 -19.01 4.22
CA VAL A 155 -15.60 -18.44 3.37
C VAL A 155 -15.86 -19.32 2.14
N SER A 156 -14.80 -19.79 1.48
CA SER A 156 -14.90 -20.66 0.30
C SER A 156 -15.53 -22.01 0.65
N LEU A 157 -15.19 -22.57 1.81
CA LEU A 157 -15.79 -23.80 2.34
C LEU A 157 -17.29 -23.61 2.62
N ALA A 158 -17.67 -22.51 3.27
CA ALA A 158 -19.08 -22.20 3.53
C ALA A 158 -19.89 -22.03 2.23
N LEU A 159 -19.29 -21.43 1.19
CA LEU A 159 -19.90 -21.35 -0.14
C LEU A 159 -20.04 -22.72 -0.80
N ASN A 160 -19.03 -23.57 -0.70
CA ASN A 160 -19.04 -24.91 -1.29
C ASN A 160 -20.05 -25.84 -0.60
N LEU A 161 -20.22 -25.68 0.71
CA LEU A 161 -21.17 -26.46 1.53
C LEU A 161 -22.52 -25.76 1.71
N ALA A 162 -22.80 -24.68 0.98
CA ALA A 162 -24.03 -23.93 1.13
C ALA A 162 -25.27 -24.84 0.96
N PRO A 163 -26.21 -24.89 1.93
CA PRO A 163 -27.33 -25.82 1.91
C PRO A 163 -28.26 -25.65 0.70
N ASN A 164 -28.28 -24.44 0.13
CA ASN A 164 -29.07 -24.09 -1.04
C ASN A 164 -28.47 -22.86 -1.76
N PRO A 165 -28.88 -22.59 -3.01
CA PRO A 165 -28.38 -21.44 -3.78
C PRO A 165 -28.69 -20.07 -3.17
N PHE A 166 -29.77 -19.95 -2.38
CA PHE A 166 -30.14 -18.68 -1.75
C PHE A 166 -29.15 -18.28 -0.64
N ALA A 167 -28.72 -19.24 0.19
CA ALA A 167 -27.69 -19.00 1.21
C ALA A 167 -26.34 -18.59 0.58
N ALA A 168 -25.95 -19.24 -0.52
CA ALA A 168 -24.75 -18.86 -1.27
C ALA A 168 -24.88 -17.44 -1.84
N TYR A 169 -26.04 -17.09 -2.42
CA TYR A 169 -26.31 -15.76 -2.93
C TYR A 169 -26.27 -14.69 -1.83
N GLU A 170 -26.86 -14.95 -0.66
CA GLU A 170 -26.81 -14.04 0.49
C GLU A 170 -25.38 -13.81 0.98
N ILE A 171 -24.57 -14.87 1.08
CA ILE A 171 -23.13 -14.77 1.40
C ILE A 171 -22.40 -13.90 0.37
N VAL A 172 -22.54 -14.19 -0.93
CA VAL A 172 -21.84 -13.46 -1.99
C VAL A 172 -22.25 -11.98 -1.99
N THR A 173 -23.55 -11.69 -1.89
CA THR A 173 -24.06 -10.31 -1.86
C THR A 173 -23.58 -9.53 -0.64
N TRP A 174 -23.46 -10.18 0.53
CA TRP A 174 -22.91 -9.54 1.73
C TRP A 174 -21.42 -9.23 1.56
N LEU A 175 -20.64 -10.17 1.03
CA LEU A 175 -19.19 -10.01 0.81
C LEU A 175 -18.84 -8.92 -0.21
N MET A 176 -19.73 -8.65 -1.17
CA MET A 176 -19.55 -7.55 -2.12
C MET A 176 -19.65 -6.16 -1.45
N GLY A 177 -20.31 -6.08 -0.30
CA GLY A 177 -20.60 -4.82 0.39
C GLY A 177 -21.66 -3.99 -0.34
N SER A 178 -22.54 -3.33 0.43
CA SER A 178 -23.55 -2.46 -0.13
C SER A 178 -24.00 -1.39 0.86
N LEU A 179 -24.34 -0.23 0.32
CA LEU A 179 -25.02 0.85 1.03
C LEU A 179 -26.50 0.95 0.62
N ALA A 180 -27.03 -0.04 -0.10
CA ALA A 180 -28.45 -0.17 -0.37
C ALA A 180 -29.22 -0.46 0.93
N ASP A 181 -30.45 0.06 1.00
CA ASP A 181 -31.40 -0.19 2.09
C ASP A 181 -30.85 0.13 3.49
N ARG A 182 -30.08 1.22 3.60
CA ARG A 182 -29.56 1.72 4.89
C ARG A 182 -30.49 2.79 5.47
N SER A 183 -30.97 2.54 6.67
CA SER A 183 -31.81 3.44 7.47
C SER A 183 -31.01 4.23 8.51
N TRP A 184 -31.67 5.15 9.22
CA TRP A 184 -31.10 5.86 10.37
C TRP A 184 -30.63 4.92 11.49
N ASP A 185 -31.27 3.75 11.67
CA ASP A 185 -30.84 2.75 12.67
C ASP A 185 -29.41 2.27 12.41
N HIS A 186 -29.03 2.14 11.13
CA HIS A 186 -27.68 1.74 10.75
C HIS A 186 -26.67 2.86 11.01
N VAL A 187 -27.09 4.12 10.83
CA VAL A 187 -26.26 5.30 11.13
C VAL A 187 -26.02 5.39 12.63
N THR A 188 -27.08 5.33 13.43
CA THR A 188 -26.97 5.42 14.90
C THR A 188 -26.19 4.26 15.49
N LEU A 189 -26.32 3.05 14.92
CA LEU A 189 -25.52 1.90 15.30
C LEU A 189 -24.03 2.08 14.97
N ALA A 190 -23.69 2.54 13.77
CA ALA A 190 -22.30 2.67 13.33
C ALA A 190 -21.57 3.89 13.94
N ALA A 191 -22.31 4.98 14.21
CA ALA A 191 -21.77 6.25 14.68
C ALA A 191 -20.85 6.15 15.92
N PRO A 192 -21.23 5.49 17.04
CA PRO A 192 -20.39 5.45 18.22
C PRO A 192 -19.06 4.72 17.97
N PHE A 193 -19.07 3.64 17.19
CA PHE A 193 -17.85 2.88 16.85
C PHE A 193 -16.94 3.66 15.91
N ILE A 194 -17.51 4.32 14.90
CA ILE A 194 -16.75 5.16 13.96
C ILE A 194 -16.17 6.38 14.67
N ALA A 195 -16.94 7.05 15.54
CA ALA A 195 -16.47 8.19 16.31
C ALA A 195 -15.37 7.78 17.29
N LEU A 196 -15.51 6.65 17.97
CA LEU A 196 -14.48 6.11 18.86
C LEU A 196 -13.20 5.79 18.07
N GLY A 197 -13.33 5.05 16.96
CA GLY A 197 -12.21 4.72 16.09
C GLY A 197 -11.50 5.96 15.55
N ALA A 198 -12.24 6.94 15.05
CA ALA A 198 -11.70 8.20 14.56
C ALA A 198 -10.98 8.99 15.66
N THR A 199 -11.54 9.02 16.86
CA THR A 199 -10.94 9.69 18.03
C THR A 199 -9.63 9.03 18.42
N LEU A 200 -9.60 7.69 18.51
CA LEU A 200 -8.39 6.93 18.80
C LEU A 200 -7.30 7.17 17.74
N LEU A 201 -7.67 7.16 16.46
CA LEU A 201 -6.75 7.44 15.36
C LEU A 201 -6.25 8.89 15.38
N ALA A 202 -7.10 9.86 15.71
CA ALA A 202 -6.70 11.27 15.81
C ALA A 202 -5.63 11.50 16.91
N PHE A 203 -5.69 10.75 18.02
CA PHE A 203 -4.66 10.81 19.06
C PHE A 203 -3.29 10.30 18.59
N THR A 204 -3.23 9.51 17.51
CA THR A 204 -1.95 9.04 16.94
C THR A 204 -1.26 10.09 16.07
N ALA A 205 -1.97 11.13 15.61
CA ALA A 205 -1.48 12.08 14.61
C ALA A 205 -0.14 12.73 14.98
N ARG A 206 0.00 13.23 16.22
CA ARG A 206 1.25 13.87 16.68
C ARG A 206 2.42 12.88 16.76
N GLY A 207 2.14 11.63 17.12
CA GLY A 207 3.13 10.56 17.14
C GLY A 207 3.58 10.19 15.73
N LEU A 208 2.65 10.15 14.77
CA LEU A 208 2.95 9.92 13.36
C LEU A 208 3.79 11.06 12.76
N ASP A 209 3.46 12.32 13.05
CA ASP A 209 4.24 13.49 12.61
C ASP A 209 5.66 13.42 13.16
N ALA A 210 5.83 13.09 14.44
CA ALA A 210 7.15 12.92 15.05
C ALA A 210 7.93 11.75 14.41
N LEU A 211 7.26 10.65 14.06
CA LEU A 211 7.87 9.52 13.36
C LEU A 211 8.43 9.93 11.98
N THR A 212 7.90 10.97 11.32
CA THR A 212 8.48 11.44 10.04
C THR A 212 9.92 11.96 10.18
N LEU A 213 10.33 12.39 11.39
CA LEU A 213 11.68 12.88 11.70
C LEU A 213 12.70 11.74 11.95
N GLY A 214 12.24 10.50 12.00
CA GLY A 214 13.05 9.33 12.39
C GLY A 214 12.74 8.86 13.81
N GLU A 215 12.96 7.57 14.06
CA GLU A 215 12.58 6.92 15.33
C GLU A 215 13.34 7.51 16.53
N ARG A 216 14.66 7.68 16.39
CA ARG A 216 15.51 8.23 17.45
C ARG A 216 15.12 9.66 17.84
N GLN A 217 14.71 10.47 16.86
CA GLN A 217 14.24 11.84 17.07
C GLN A 217 12.87 11.86 17.75
N ALA A 218 11.94 10.99 17.33
CA ALA A 218 10.64 10.87 17.98
C ALA A 218 10.76 10.42 19.45
N GLU A 219 11.62 9.45 19.75
CA GLU A 219 11.92 8.99 21.12
C GLU A 219 12.46 10.14 22.00
N SER A 220 13.35 10.97 21.44
CA SER A 220 13.89 12.14 22.16
C SER A 220 12.84 13.24 22.43
N LEU A 221 11.74 13.25 21.67
CA LEU A 221 10.59 14.14 21.87
C LEU A 221 9.56 13.58 22.87
N GLY A 222 9.88 12.47 23.54
CA GLY A 222 9.02 11.85 24.55
C GLY A 222 7.92 10.95 23.98
N VAL A 223 8.02 10.58 22.69
CA VAL A 223 7.11 9.63 22.06
C VAL A 223 7.51 8.22 22.47
N ASP A 224 6.64 7.52 23.20
CA ASP A 224 6.88 6.13 23.61
C ASP A 224 6.67 5.19 22.41
N VAL A 225 7.70 5.09 21.56
CA VAL A 225 7.70 4.28 20.34
C VAL A 225 7.39 2.81 20.65
N SER A 226 7.68 2.33 21.86
CA SER A 226 7.34 1.00 22.38
C SER A 226 5.83 0.74 22.54
N ARG A 227 5.04 1.79 22.81
CA ARG A 227 3.57 1.75 22.93
C ARG A 227 2.86 2.17 21.64
N LEU A 228 3.52 3.00 20.84
CA LEU A 228 3.15 3.20 19.44
C LEU A 228 3.44 1.96 18.60
N ARG A 229 4.41 1.10 18.97
CA ARG A 229 4.87 -0.09 18.22
C ARG A 229 3.79 -1.08 17.78
N PRO A 230 2.79 -1.52 18.57
CA PRO A 230 1.74 -2.40 18.03
C PRO A 230 0.92 -1.70 16.93
N LEU A 231 0.76 -0.39 17.11
CA LEU A 231 0.17 0.56 16.20
C LEU A 231 1.20 1.19 15.25
N ALA A 232 2.47 0.71 15.18
CA ALA A 232 3.61 1.22 14.37
C ALA A 232 4.49 0.13 13.75
N LEU A 233 4.18 -1.13 14.03
CA LEU A 233 4.63 -2.38 13.42
C LEU A 233 3.66 -2.82 12.34
N ILE A 234 2.50 -2.17 12.24
CA ILE A 234 1.86 -1.93 10.96
C ILE A 234 2.73 -0.86 10.28
N GLY A 235 4.03 -1.12 10.09
CA GLY A 235 5.08 -0.08 10.06
C GLY A 235 6.14 -0.13 8.97
N THR A 236 6.40 -1.33 8.45
CA THR A 236 7.56 -1.61 7.61
C THR A 236 7.23 -2.72 6.64
N ALA A 237 6.21 -2.50 5.81
CA ALA A 237 5.93 -3.29 4.60
C ALA A 237 6.92 -2.94 3.46
N ALA A 238 8.22 -2.96 3.78
CA ALA A 238 9.35 -3.04 2.85
C ALA A 238 10.60 -3.58 3.60
N GLY A 239 10.39 -4.42 4.61
CA GLY A 239 11.49 -5.11 5.30
C GLY A 239 11.98 -6.30 4.49
N VAL A 240 13.22 -6.70 4.79
CA VAL A 240 13.85 -7.94 4.32
C VAL A 240 12.88 -9.13 4.44
N GLY A 241 12.55 -9.76 3.32
CA GLY A 241 11.67 -10.91 3.16
C GLY A 241 10.34 -10.62 2.43
N ALA A 242 9.98 -9.36 2.19
CA ALA A 242 8.68 -9.00 1.60
C ALA A 242 8.62 -9.27 0.08
N ARG A 243 7.51 -9.82 -0.44
CA ARG A 243 7.24 -9.92 -1.88
C ARG A 243 6.23 -8.87 -2.34
N LEU A 244 6.57 -8.07 -3.34
CA LEU A 244 5.71 -7.01 -3.89
C LEU A 244 5.92 -6.81 -5.39
N MET A 245 4.95 -6.19 -6.07
CA MET A 245 5.12 -5.68 -7.43
C MET A 245 5.88 -4.36 -7.39
N LEU A 246 6.99 -4.26 -8.15
CA LEU A 246 7.83 -3.08 -8.23
C LEU A 246 8.14 -2.72 -9.69
N ARG A 247 7.91 -1.46 -10.05
CA ARG A 247 8.29 -0.90 -11.35
C ARG A 247 9.72 -0.35 -11.31
N VAL A 248 10.63 -0.92 -12.10
CA VAL A 248 12.06 -0.59 -12.13
C VAL A 248 12.49 -0.13 -13.52
N GLY A 249 13.32 0.92 -13.61
CA GLY A 249 13.84 1.45 -14.89
C GLY A 249 12.99 2.59 -15.51
N GLY A 250 13.32 2.98 -16.75
CA GLY A 250 12.52 3.91 -17.58
C GLY A 250 12.61 5.42 -17.29
N LYS A 251 13.52 5.90 -16.43
CA LYS A 251 13.40 7.25 -15.80
C LYS A 251 14.30 8.38 -16.34
N VAL A 252 14.71 8.41 -17.61
CA VAL A 252 15.59 9.53 -18.08
C VAL A 252 15.27 10.06 -19.50
N GLY A 253 14.68 9.28 -20.40
CA GLY A 253 14.24 9.79 -21.70
C GLY A 253 13.80 8.70 -22.68
N PRO A 254 13.35 9.06 -23.90
CA PRO A 254 12.82 8.12 -24.90
C PRO A 254 13.78 6.99 -25.28
N MET A 255 15.09 7.21 -25.14
CA MET A 255 16.13 6.22 -25.42
C MET A 255 16.55 5.39 -24.18
N SER A 256 15.84 5.48 -23.05
CA SER A 256 16.19 4.75 -21.82
C SER A 256 15.58 3.35 -21.72
N GLY A 257 14.80 2.94 -22.73
CA GLY A 257 14.00 1.72 -22.70
C GLY A 257 12.74 1.84 -21.83
N ASP A 258 11.84 0.88 -21.99
CA ASP A 258 10.61 0.80 -21.20
C ASP A 258 10.91 0.34 -19.76
N PRO A 259 10.18 0.85 -18.75
CA PRO A 259 10.27 0.32 -17.39
C PRO A 259 9.78 -1.13 -17.33
N LEU A 260 10.32 -1.90 -16.39
CA LEU A 260 9.92 -3.27 -16.12
C LEU A 260 9.04 -3.32 -14.86
N ASP A 261 7.91 -4.03 -14.96
CA ASP A 261 7.05 -4.36 -13.82
C ASP A 261 7.42 -5.76 -13.32
N LEU A 262 7.95 -5.84 -12.10
CA LEU A 262 8.57 -7.05 -11.58
C LEU A 262 7.94 -7.47 -10.26
N GLU A 263 7.69 -8.76 -10.08
CA GLU A 263 7.49 -9.35 -8.75
C GLU A 263 8.85 -9.48 -8.07
N VAL A 264 9.02 -8.83 -6.93
CA VAL A 264 10.31 -8.74 -6.24
C VAL A 264 10.20 -9.21 -4.80
N GLU A 265 11.19 -9.97 -4.33
CA GLU A 265 11.40 -10.29 -2.92
C GLU A 265 12.50 -9.39 -2.35
N VAL A 266 12.23 -8.65 -1.28
CA VAL A 266 13.22 -7.77 -0.65
C VAL A 266 14.25 -8.61 0.11
N LEU A 267 15.53 -8.52 -0.22
CA LEU A 267 16.60 -9.26 0.45
C LEU A 267 17.32 -8.46 1.54
N ALA A 268 17.44 -7.14 1.37
CA ALA A 268 18.09 -6.25 2.31
C ALA A 268 17.66 -4.81 2.05
N CYS A 269 17.58 -3.99 3.10
CA CYS A 269 17.38 -2.55 2.98
C CYS A 269 18.44 -1.82 3.78
N ARG A 270 18.96 -0.72 3.24
CA ARG A 270 19.95 0.12 3.91
C ARG A 270 19.68 1.59 3.60
N ALA A 271 19.55 2.43 4.61
CA ALA A 271 19.19 3.84 4.44
C ALA A 271 20.37 4.71 3.97
N ASP A 272 21.59 4.29 4.29
CA ASP A 272 22.85 5.03 4.14
C ASP A 272 23.91 4.18 3.43
N ALA A 273 23.52 3.47 2.38
CA ALA A 273 24.45 2.65 1.61
C ALA A 273 25.51 3.54 0.96
N ALA A 274 26.75 3.05 0.92
CA ALA A 274 27.86 3.74 0.30
C ALA A 274 28.87 2.73 -0.22
N GLN A 275 29.65 3.12 -1.22
CA GLN A 275 30.72 2.28 -1.76
C GLN A 275 32.07 2.98 -1.60
N ALA A 276 33.17 2.23 -1.62
CA ALA A 276 34.48 2.83 -1.80
C ALA A 276 34.49 3.66 -3.10
N GLY A 277 34.99 4.89 -3.00
CA GLY A 277 35.07 5.81 -4.13
C GLY A 277 36.37 5.65 -4.92
N LEU A 278 36.54 6.49 -5.94
CA LEU A 278 37.72 6.48 -6.80
C LEU A 278 39.00 6.98 -6.12
N VAL A 279 38.85 7.77 -5.06
CA VAL A 279 39.97 8.27 -4.27
C VAL A 279 40.22 7.31 -3.10
N PRO A 280 41.45 6.83 -2.87
CA PRO A 280 41.74 5.95 -1.75
C PRO A 280 41.24 6.54 -0.42
N GLY A 281 40.44 5.77 0.31
CA GLY A 281 39.82 6.19 1.57
C GLY A 281 38.55 7.02 1.43
N SER A 282 38.14 7.42 0.23
CA SER A 282 36.86 8.09 0.02
C SER A 282 35.69 7.09 0.00
N ARG A 283 34.52 7.55 0.42
CA ARG A 283 33.27 6.81 0.29
C ARG A 283 32.27 7.63 -0.52
N ASP A 284 31.76 7.03 -1.58
CA ASP A 284 30.75 7.65 -2.41
C ASP A 284 29.36 7.18 -1.96
N PRO A 285 28.44 8.12 -1.65
CA PRO A 285 27.13 7.77 -1.14
C PRO A 285 26.25 7.17 -2.26
N LEU A 286 25.58 6.07 -1.94
CA LEU A 286 24.52 5.46 -2.76
C LEU A 286 23.13 5.88 -2.29
N GLY A 287 23.02 6.37 -1.04
CA GLY A 287 21.78 6.78 -0.40
C GLY A 287 20.97 5.59 0.11
N ALA A 288 19.65 5.71 0.05
CA ALA A 288 18.77 4.58 0.38
C ALA A 288 18.92 3.51 -0.70
N ALA A 289 19.31 2.30 -0.30
CA ALA A 289 19.48 1.17 -1.18
C ALA A 289 18.72 -0.06 -0.70
N VAL A 290 18.27 -0.86 -1.67
CA VAL A 290 17.54 -2.10 -1.45
C VAL A 290 18.10 -3.19 -2.34
N ALA A 291 18.36 -4.36 -1.76
CA ALA A 291 18.58 -5.59 -2.50
C ALA A 291 17.24 -6.30 -2.68
N LEU A 292 16.98 -6.77 -3.89
CA LEU A 292 15.76 -7.43 -4.32
C LEU A 292 16.12 -8.74 -5.00
N ARG A 293 15.23 -9.73 -4.98
CA ARG A 293 15.30 -10.96 -5.77
C ARG A 293 14.13 -11.02 -6.72
N VAL A 294 14.44 -11.21 -8.00
CA VAL A 294 13.48 -11.29 -9.09
C VAL A 294 13.81 -12.51 -9.92
N GLN A 295 12.94 -13.53 -9.92
CA GLN A 295 13.12 -14.75 -10.71
C GLN A 295 14.53 -15.39 -10.55
N GLY A 296 15.09 -15.35 -9.33
CA GLY A 296 16.42 -15.88 -9.02
C GLY A 296 17.60 -14.94 -9.28
N VAL A 297 17.35 -13.72 -9.79
CA VAL A 297 18.35 -12.66 -9.96
C VAL A 297 18.30 -11.70 -8.79
N ASP A 298 19.45 -11.46 -8.15
CA ASP A 298 19.56 -10.47 -7.07
C ASP A 298 19.94 -9.10 -7.67
N VAL A 299 19.11 -8.09 -7.41
CA VAL A 299 19.20 -6.73 -7.97
C VAL A 299 19.37 -5.73 -6.84
N VAL A 300 20.33 -4.82 -6.96
CA VAL A 300 20.49 -3.67 -6.05
C VAL A 300 19.94 -2.42 -6.71
N LEU A 301 19.04 -1.72 -6.01
CA LEU A 301 18.56 -0.39 -6.40
C LEU A 301 18.99 0.62 -5.34
N ASN A 302 19.35 1.82 -5.76
CA ASN A 302 19.79 2.89 -4.87
C ASN A 302 19.23 4.26 -5.29
N SER A 303 19.07 5.17 -4.33
CA SER A 303 18.38 6.45 -4.54
C SER A 303 19.25 7.52 -5.19
N ILE A 304 20.57 7.49 -4.96
CA ILE A 304 21.53 8.43 -5.54
C ILE A 304 22.05 7.85 -6.84
N ARG A 305 21.88 8.57 -7.96
CA ARG A 305 22.43 8.14 -9.25
C ARG A 305 23.95 8.17 -9.19
N GLN A 306 24.55 6.99 -9.16
CA GLN A 306 25.99 6.82 -9.03
C GLN A 306 26.44 5.61 -9.86
N GLN A 307 27.65 5.68 -10.40
CA GLN A 307 28.27 4.56 -11.11
C GLN A 307 28.73 3.48 -10.12
N VAL A 308 28.84 2.23 -10.57
CA VAL A 308 29.40 1.17 -9.72
C VAL A 308 30.94 1.22 -9.78
N PHE A 309 31.56 1.36 -8.60
CA PHE A 309 33.01 1.43 -8.42
C PHE A 309 33.54 0.24 -7.62
N SER A 310 32.82 -0.16 -6.56
CA SER A 310 33.29 -1.18 -5.62
C SER A 310 32.22 -2.27 -5.38
N PRO A 311 32.64 -3.52 -5.09
CA PRO A 311 31.79 -4.61 -4.60
C PRO A 311 30.91 -4.25 -3.41
N ASP A 312 31.29 -3.22 -2.64
CA ASP A 312 30.58 -2.73 -1.45
C ASP A 312 29.11 -2.47 -1.73
N CYS A 313 28.75 -1.99 -2.93
CA CYS A 313 27.36 -1.75 -3.29
C CYS A 313 26.47 -3.01 -3.22
N PHE A 314 27.06 -4.20 -3.31
CA PHE A 314 26.38 -5.48 -3.12
C PHE A 314 26.59 -6.06 -1.72
N THR A 315 27.84 -6.09 -1.25
CA THR A 315 28.20 -6.77 0.00
C THR A 315 27.64 -6.04 1.23
N GLU A 316 27.50 -4.71 1.17
CA GLU A 316 26.84 -3.91 2.20
C GLU A 316 25.36 -4.24 2.39
N LEU A 317 24.75 -4.88 1.39
CA LEU A 317 23.37 -5.37 1.38
C LEU A 317 23.31 -6.91 1.54
N GLY A 318 24.40 -7.54 1.96
CA GLY A 318 24.43 -8.99 2.24
C GLY A 318 24.53 -9.88 0.99
N ILE A 319 24.71 -9.31 -0.21
CA ILE A 319 24.91 -10.12 -1.42
C ILE A 319 26.38 -10.53 -1.50
N ALA A 320 26.65 -11.80 -1.17
CA ALA A 320 28.00 -12.36 -1.30
C ALA A 320 28.33 -12.64 -2.76
N LEU A 321 29.12 -11.78 -3.41
CA LEU A 321 29.49 -11.93 -4.82
C LEU A 321 30.19 -13.26 -5.14
N LYS A 322 30.98 -13.81 -4.21
CA LYS A 322 31.63 -15.13 -4.36
C LYS A 322 30.65 -16.29 -4.54
N SER A 323 29.39 -16.12 -4.14
CA SER A 323 28.33 -17.11 -4.33
C SER A 323 27.63 -17.00 -5.69
N LYS A 324 27.97 -15.99 -6.49
CA LYS A 324 27.31 -15.70 -7.77
C LYS A 324 28.18 -16.17 -8.93
N ARG A 325 27.55 -16.79 -9.92
CA ARG A 325 28.21 -17.19 -11.17
C ARG A 325 28.52 -16.00 -12.07
N LEU A 326 27.73 -14.93 -11.95
CA LEU A 326 27.82 -13.72 -12.75
C LEU A 326 27.45 -12.52 -11.87
N ALA A 327 28.20 -11.43 -12.00
CA ALA A 327 27.86 -10.13 -11.45
C ALA A 327 27.76 -9.13 -12.62
N VAL A 328 26.60 -8.49 -12.75
CA VAL A 328 26.38 -7.47 -13.78
C VAL A 328 26.47 -6.10 -13.11
N VAL A 329 27.38 -5.26 -13.59
CA VAL A 329 27.60 -3.92 -13.04
C VAL A 329 27.37 -2.87 -14.12
N LYS A 330 26.57 -1.85 -13.80
CA LYS A 330 26.30 -0.74 -14.71
C LYS A 330 27.42 0.30 -14.61
N SER A 331 28.55 0.02 -15.26
CA SER A 331 29.76 0.85 -15.27
C SER A 331 30.61 0.52 -16.49
N THR A 332 31.29 1.51 -17.07
CA THR A 332 32.08 1.33 -18.30
C THR A 332 33.54 0.97 -18.04
N GLN A 333 34.11 1.37 -16.90
CA GLN A 333 35.52 1.06 -16.60
C GLN A 333 35.83 1.07 -15.10
N HIS A 334 35.26 2.02 -14.36
CA HIS A 334 35.62 2.31 -12.97
C HIS A 334 35.42 1.13 -11.99
N PHE A 335 34.63 0.12 -12.36
CA PHE A 335 34.41 -1.08 -11.55
C PHE A 335 35.61 -2.03 -11.51
N ARG A 336 36.52 -1.96 -12.50
CA ARG A 336 37.58 -2.97 -12.68
C ARG A 336 38.45 -3.16 -11.44
N ALA A 337 38.88 -2.07 -10.82
CA ALA A 337 39.74 -2.13 -9.64
C ALA A 337 39.12 -2.93 -8.48
N GLY A 338 37.79 -2.85 -8.30
CA GLY A 338 37.10 -3.57 -7.24
C GLY A 338 36.64 -4.98 -7.62
N PHE A 339 36.31 -5.23 -8.88
CA PHE A 339 35.68 -6.49 -9.31
C PHE A 339 36.61 -7.44 -10.05
N ASP A 340 37.65 -6.97 -10.75
CA ASP A 340 38.58 -7.85 -11.45
C ASP A 340 39.30 -8.84 -10.50
N PRO A 341 39.67 -8.48 -9.25
CA PRO A 341 40.22 -9.45 -8.30
C PRO A 341 39.24 -10.55 -7.87
N LEU A 342 37.94 -10.36 -8.10
CA LEU A 342 36.88 -11.31 -7.76
C LEU A 342 36.41 -12.14 -8.96
N ALA A 343 36.72 -11.71 -10.18
CA ALA A 343 36.21 -12.29 -11.42
C ALA A 343 37.28 -13.09 -12.16
N ALA A 344 36.92 -14.25 -12.69
CA ALA A 344 37.82 -15.02 -13.57
C ALA A 344 38.00 -14.33 -14.94
N SER A 345 36.98 -13.59 -15.41
CA SER A 345 36.98 -12.86 -16.67
C SER A 345 35.96 -11.73 -16.65
N THR A 346 36.28 -10.61 -17.28
CA THR A 346 35.39 -9.44 -17.41
C THR A 346 34.93 -9.31 -18.86
N VAL A 347 33.61 -9.29 -19.09
CA VAL A 347 33.00 -9.17 -20.42
C VAL A 347 32.24 -7.86 -20.51
N TYR A 348 32.46 -7.10 -21.58
CA TYR A 348 31.67 -5.92 -21.89
C TYR A 348 30.42 -6.32 -22.68
N ALA A 349 29.26 -5.88 -22.19
CA ALA A 349 27.98 -6.05 -22.87
C ALA A 349 27.46 -4.67 -23.27
N ASP A 350 27.21 -4.47 -24.56
CA ASP A 350 26.46 -3.29 -25.03
C ASP A 350 24.96 -3.53 -24.85
N THR A 351 24.23 -2.48 -24.50
CA THR A 351 22.77 -2.56 -24.27
C THR A 351 22.07 -1.46 -25.06
N PRO A 352 20.86 -1.72 -25.59
CA PRO A 352 20.09 -0.69 -26.28
C PRO A 352 19.87 0.53 -25.38
N GLY A 353 20.09 1.73 -25.93
CA GLY A 353 19.73 2.98 -25.28
C GLY A 353 20.71 4.13 -25.51
N SER A 354 20.65 5.15 -24.65
CA SER A 354 21.37 6.41 -24.83
C SER A 354 22.88 6.37 -24.54
N LEU A 355 23.42 5.24 -24.07
CA LEU A 355 24.81 5.08 -23.63
C LEU A 355 25.44 3.81 -24.21
N ARG A 356 25.46 3.73 -25.55
CA ARG A 356 26.07 2.61 -26.27
C ARG A 356 27.59 2.68 -26.27
N ILE A 357 28.22 1.51 -26.29
CA ILE A 357 29.68 1.38 -26.45
C ILE A 357 30.08 1.80 -27.87
N ASN A 358 29.28 1.41 -28.87
CA ASN A 358 29.48 1.85 -30.25
C ASN A 358 28.83 3.21 -30.49
N LEU A 359 29.62 4.27 -30.35
CA LEU A 359 29.17 5.65 -30.60
C LEU A 359 28.65 5.84 -32.04
N GLY A 360 29.16 5.10 -33.02
CA GLY A 360 28.74 5.19 -34.43
C GLY A 360 27.28 4.82 -34.69
N GLU A 361 26.64 4.11 -33.77
CA GLU A 361 25.24 3.72 -33.90
C GLU A 361 24.28 4.73 -33.25
N LEU A 362 24.77 5.84 -32.70
CA LEU A 362 23.92 6.89 -32.16
C LEU A 362 23.35 7.75 -33.32
N PRO A 363 22.07 8.16 -33.26
CA PRO A 363 21.42 8.91 -34.34
C PRO A 363 21.79 10.40 -34.27
N TYR A 364 23.03 10.75 -34.63
CA TYR A 364 23.50 12.13 -34.61
C TYR A 364 22.77 13.00 -35.64
N ARG A 365 22.19 14.13 -35.20
CA ARG A 365 21.51 15.09 -36.08
C ARG A 365 22.36 16.29 -36.50
N HIS A 366 23.41 16.61 -35.73
CA HIS A 366 24.23 17.81 -35.92
C HIS A 366 25.74 17.51 -35.83
N LEU A 367 26.16 16.32 -36.27
CA LEU A 367 27.57 15.92 -36.19
C LEU A 367 28.43 16.77 -37.13
N ARG A 368 29.44 17.47 -36.59
CA ARG A 368 30.49 18.11 -37.38
C ARG A 368 31.66 17.13 -37.50
N ARG A 369 32.10 16.86 -38.73
CA ARG A 369 33.23 15.97 -39.06
C ARG A 369 34.46 16.78 -39.45
N PRO A 370 35.70 16.27 -39.27
CA PRO A 370 36.03 14.91 -38.80
C PRO A 370 35.88 14.75 -37.27
N LEU A 371 35.46 13.56 -36.84
CA LEU A 371 35.31 13.18 -35.44
C LEU A 371 36.04 11.86 -35.17
N TRP A 372 37.20 11.92 -34.52
CA TRP A 372 37.88 10.73 -33.99
C TRP A 372 37.06 10.09 -32.85
N PRO A 373 36.92 8.75 -32.76
CA PRO A 373 37.51 7.71 -33.61
C PRO A 373 36.60 7.26 -34.78
N MET A 374 35.53 7.98 -35.11
CA MET A 374 34.60 7.59 -36.19
C MET A 374 35.12 7.92 -37.59
N ASP A 375 35.87 9.00 -37.71
CA ASP A 375 36.61 9.38 -38.91
C ASP A 375 38.09 9.06 -38.62
N GLY A 376 38.72 8.25 -39.49
CA GLY A 376 40.17 7.98 -39.41
C GLY A 376 40.98 9.26 -39.59
N ASP A 377 42.28 9.20 -39.25
CA ASP A 377 43.22 10.31 -39.43
C ASP A 377 43.31 10.78 -40.89
#